data_AF-A0A6I1JX21-F1
#
_entry.id   AF-A0A6I1JX21-F1
#
_cell.length_a   1.000
_cell.length_b   1.000
_cell.length_c   1.000
_cell.angle_alpha   90.00
_cell.angle_beta   90.00
_cell.angle_gamma   90.00
#
_symmetry.space_group_name_H-M   'P 1'
#
loop_
_entity.id
_entity.type
_entity.pdbx_description
1 polymer ?
#
loop_
_entity_poly.entity_id
_entity_poly.type
_entity_poly.pdbx_seq_one_letter_code
_entity_poly.pdbx_strand_id
1 'polypeptide(L)' 'MSHEEAVLGQTIEQLERMNSALAHLRTEVLPKNPRMFAVMAEGPLEEIRRLHAEITQQTEALTAVPAAA' A
#
# COMPACT_ATOMS: atom_id res chain seq x y z
N MET A 1 -10.92 17.32 -9.04
CA MET A 1 -10.61 16.12 -8.25
C MET A 1 -11.70 15.96 -7.22
N SER A 2 -12.44 14.87 -7.26
CA SER A 2 -13.42 14.53 -6.21
C SER A 2 -12.69 14.15 -4.92
N HIS A 3 -13.43 14.11 -3.81
CA HIS A 3 -12.86 13.69 -2.53
C HIS A 3 -12.36 12.24 -2.61
N GLU A 4 -13.13 11.37 -3.26
CA GLU A 4 -12.83 9.95 -3.46
C GLU A 4 -11.57 9.75 -4.32
N GLU A 5 -11.39 10.54 -5.40
CA GLU A 5 -10.16 10.54 -6.21
C GLU A 5 -8.93 10.98 -5.40
N ALA A 6 -9.09 11.96 -4.50
CA ALA A 6 -8.00 12.43 -3.65
C ALA A 6 -7.61 11.39 -2.58
N VAL A 7 -8.60 10.70 -1.99
CA VAL A 7 -8.38 9.61 -1.02
C VAL A 7 -7.67 8.43 -1.69
N LEU A 8 -8.08 8.06 -2.90
CA LEU A 8 -7.38 7.02 -3.69
C LEU A 8 -5.92 7.41 -3.97
N GLY A 9 -5.68 8.66 -4.39
CA GLY A 9 -4.33 9.16 -4.61
C GLY A 9 -3.44 9.04 -3.36
N GLN A 10 -3.94 9.47 -2.20
CA GLN A 10 -3.20 9.36 -0.93
C GLN A 10 -2.90 7.91 -0.54
N THR A 11 -3.84 7.00 -0.78
CA THR A 11 -3.67 5.57 -0.48
C THR A 11 -2.59 4.94 -1.37
N ILE A 12 -2.56 5.31 -2.65
CA ILE A 12 -1.50 4.90 -3.59
C ILE A 12 -0.13 5.43 -3.13
N GLU A 13 -0.04 6.71 -2.78
CA GLU A 13 1.22 7.28 -2.28
C GLU A 13 1.72 6.58 -1.00
N GLN A 14 0.80 6.19 -0.11
CA GLN A 14 1.15 5.44 1.09
C GLN A 14 1.71 4.05 0.75
N LEU A 15 1.11 3.37 -0.23
CA LEU A 15 1.59 2.09 -0.74
C LEU A 15 3.00 2.22 -1.35
N GLU A 16 3.24 3.27 -2.14
CA GLU A 16 4.56 3.54 -2.73
C GLU A 16 5.63 3.78 -1.66
N ARG A 17 5.31 4.58 -0.64
CA ARG A 17 6.21 4.80 0.52
C ARG A 17 6.54 3.50 1.22
N MET A 18 5.57 2.62 1.42
CA MET A 18 5.80 1.34 2.09
C MET A 18 6.67 0.39 1.26
N ASN A 19 6.44 0.34 -0.06
CA ASN A 19 7.29 -0.41 -0.98
C ASN A 19 8.73 0.11 -0.98
N SER A 20 8.93 1.44 -0.96
CA SER A 20 10.26 2.05 -0.85
C SER A 20 10.96 1.67 0.47
N ALA A 21 10.24 1.73 1.59
CA ALA A 21 10.78 1.32 2.88
C ALA A 21 11.21 -0.16 2.89
N LEU A 22 10.38 -1.05 2.35
CA LEU A 22 10.70 -2.47 2.24
C LEU A 22 11.91 -2.72 1.31
N ALA A 23 12.03 -1.96 0.22
CA ALA A 23 13.18 -2.02 -0.66
C ALA A 23 14.47 -1.60 0.06
N HIS A 24 14.45 -0.53 0.85
CA HIS A 24 15.59 -0.14 1.68
C HIS A 24 15.97 -1.22 2.71
N LEU A 25 14.99 -1.83 3.39
CA LEU A 25 15.28 -2.95 4.29
C LEU A 25 15.95 -4.12 3.55
N ARG A 26 15.50 -4.40 2.33
CA ARG A 26 16.05 -5.47 1.50
C ARG A 26 17.49 -5.20 1.06
N THR A 27 17.86 -3.95 0.80
CA THR A 27 19.23 -3.60 0.40
C THR A 27 20.16 -3.46 1.59
N GLU A 28 19.69 -2.92 2.71
CA GLU A 28 20.55 -2.54 3.84
C GLU A 28 20.63 -3.60 4.96
N VAL A 29 19.53 -4.31 5.22
CA VAL A 29 19.40 -5.23 6.37
C VAL A 29 19.56 -6.68 5.93
N LEU A 30 18.88 -7.10 4.86
CA LEU A 30 18.89 -8.50 4.41
C LEU A 30 20.31 -9.08 4.21
N PRO A 31 21.28 -8.38 3.57
CA PRO A 31 22.62 -8.94 3.37
C PRO A 31 23.40 -9.13 4.68
N LYS A 32 23.07 -8.36 5.73
CA LYS A 32 23.79 -8.35 7.01
C LYS A 32 23.14 -9.27 8.03
N ASN A 33 21.80 -9.30 8.05
CA ASN A 33 21.03 -10.08 9.00
C ASN A 33 19.66 -10.47 8.41
N PRO A 34 19.57 -11.63 7.74
CA PRO A 34 18.32 -12.09 7.15
C PRO A 34 17.19 -12.29 8.15
N ARG A 35 17.51 -12.70 9.38
CA ARG A 35 16.50 -12.90 10.44
C ARG A 35 15.89 -11.58 10.88
N MET A 36 16.71 -10.55 11.07
CA MET A 36 16.23 -9.21 11.41
C MET A 36 15.38 -8.63 10.27
N PHE A 37 15.83 -8.80 9.02
CA PHE A 37 15.03 -8.39 7.86
C PHE A 37 13.64 -9.05 7.86
N ALA A 38 13.56 -10.37 8.10
CA ALA A 38 12.28 -11.07 8.13
C ALA A 38 11.31 -10.45 9.14
N VAL A 39 11.77 -10.21 10.38
CA VAL A 39 10.94 -9.58 11.44
C VAL A 39 10.55 -8.16 11.06
N MET A 40 11.48 -7.34 10.57
CA MET A 40 11.22 -5.95 10.19
C MET A 40 10.29 -5.84 8.98
N ALA A 41 10.29 -6.84 8.09
CA ALA A 41 9.46 -6.87 6.88
C ALA A 41 8.01 -7.28 7.16
N GLU A 42 7.72 -7.95 8.28
CA GLU A 42 6.36 -8.42 8.61
C GLU A 42 5.34 -7.27 8.63
N GLY A 43 5.63 -6.19 9.35
CA GLY A 43 4.76 -5.00 9.43
C GLY A 43 4.53 -4.33 8.07
N PRO A 44 5.59 -3.94 7.32
CA PRO A 44 5.48 -3.39 5.98
C PRO A 44 4.69 -4.28 5.00
N LEU A 45 4.91 -5.59 5.03
CA LEU A 45 4.20 -6.53 4.15
C LEU A 45 2.71 -6.61 4.47
N GLU A 46 2.35 -6.60 5.76
CA GLU A 46 0.95 -6.58 6.16
C GLU A 46 0.27 -5.25 5.77
N GLU A 47 0.95 -4.14 6.00
CA GLU A 47 0.45 -2.81 5.60
C GLU A 47 0.25 -2.71 4.08
N ILE A 48 1.18 -3.23 3.28
CA ILE A 48 1.05 -3.30 1.81
C ILE A 48 -0.21 -4.07 1.41
N ARG A 49 -0.49 -5.22 2.03
CA ARG A 49 -1.71 -5.99 1.73
C ARG A 49 -2.97 -5.20 2.06
N ARG A 50 -2.99 -4.53 3.21
CA ARG A 50 -4.12 -3.67 3.61
C ARG A 50 -4.36 -2.55 2.60
N LEU A 51 -3.30 -1.82 2.22
CA LEU A 51 -3.39 -0.71 1.27
C LEU A 51 -3.85 -1.17 -0.12
N HIS A 52 -3.41 -2.35 -0.57
CA HIS A 52 -3.92 -2.93 -1.82
C HIS A 52 -5.43 -3.20 -1.76
N ALA A 53 -5.93 -3.79 -0.68
CA ALA A 53 -7.35 -4.04 -0.50
C ALA A 53 -8.16 -2.73 -0.47
N GLU A 54 -7.63 -1.70 0.19
CA GLU A 54 -8.23 -0.38 0.26
C GLU A 54 -8.29 0.31 -1.11
N ILE A 55 -7.20 0.25 -1.89
CA ILE A 55 -7.17 0.75 -3.29
C ILE A 55 -8.21 0.04 -4.14
N THR A 56 -8.35 -1.29 -4.02
CA THR A 56 -9.37 -2.05 -4.74
C THR A 56 -10.77 -1.56 -4.38
N GLN A 57 -11.07 -1.44 -3.08
CA GLN A 57 -12.38 -0.95 -2.62
C GLN A 57 -12.68 0.48 -3.09
N GLN A 58 -11.70 1.38 -3.01
CA GLN A 58 -11.84 2.78 -3.45
C GLN A 58 -12.06 2.86 -4.96
N THR A 59 -11.36 2.03 -5.74
CA THR A 59 -11.53 1.95 -7.20
C THR A 59 -12.89 1.41 -7.59
N GLU A 60 -13.39 0.39 -6.88
CA GLU A 60 -14.75 -0.13 -7.06
C GLU A 60 -15.80 0.95 -6.75
N ALA A 61 -15.62 1.71 -5.67
CA ALA A 61 -16.53 2.80 -5.31
C ALA A 61 -16.57 3.92 -6.37
N LEU A 62 -15.43 4.26 -6.98
CA LEU A 62 -15.34 5.26 -8.04
C LEU A 62 -15.94 4.80 -9.38
N THR A 63 -15.89 3.49 -9.66
CA THR A 63 -16.38 2.90 -10.91
C THR A 63 -17.83 2.41 -10.83
N ALA A 64 -18.39 2.33 -9.62
CA ALA A 64 -19.80 2.07 -9.40
C ALA A 64 -20.63 3.19 -10.04
N VAL A 65 -21.16 2.91 -11.24
CA VAL A 65 -22.18 3.76 -11.87
C VAL A 65 -23.36 3.81 -10.89
N PRO A 66 -23.84 5.00 -10.48
CA PRO A 66 -25.06 5.06 -9.70
C PRO A 66 -26.17 4.48 -10.56
N ALA A 67 -26.68 3.31 -10.17
CA ALA A 67 -27.79 2.68 -10.85
C ALA A 67 -29.03 3.58 -10.68
N ALA A 68 -29.35 4.32 -11.76
CA ALA A 68 -30.62 4.93 -12.12
C ALA A 68 -31.31 5.85 -11.08
N ALA A 69 -31.45 7.13 -11.45
CA ALA A 69 -32.60 7.97 -11.09
C ALA A 69 -33.46 8.17 -12.34
#